data_AF-A0A4Q2AEP9-F1
#
_entry.id   AF-A0A4Q2AEP9-F1
#
_cell.length_a   1.000
_cell.length_b   1.000
_cell.length_c   1.000
_cell.angle_alpha   90.00
_cell.angle_beta   90.00
_cell.angle_gamma   90.00
#
_symmetry.space_group_name_H-M   'P 1'
#
loop_
_entity.id
_entity.type
_entity.pdbx_description
1 polymer ?
#
loop_
_entity_poly.entity_id
_entity_poly.type
_entity_poly.pdbx_seq_one_letter_code
_entity_poly.pdbx_strand_id
1 'polypeptide(L)'
;MKISCACGAVIVDQTDYLANKGHIVADEDWEDFAESIRSRGEIDQSFVRHCYQCTSCGRLYVDDHDRRLLTFLPETTVPQPALRSIKGALWKAPLIGRWTPAPLAGESKGSLYCKGGDGVVEQYDTWEALEQAYFALFFRLKGLGLLRSALLHNGGKQVHVWADTDH
;
A
#
# COMPACT_ATOMS: atom_id res chain seq x y z
N MET A 1 1.83 -11.56 2.43
CA MET A 1 3.19 -12.12 2.29
C MET A 1 4.14 -11.38 3.23
N LYS A 2 5.14 -12.05 3.81
CA LYS A 2 6.21 -11.42 4.62
C LYS A 2 7.56 -11.87 4.07
N ILE A 3 8.45 -10.92 3.79
CA ILE A 3 9.81 -11.18 3.26
C ILE A 3 10.81 -10.80 4.34
N SER A 4 11.62 -11.76 4.78
CA SER A 4 12.72 -11.53 5.71
C SER A 4 13.92 -11.00 4.94
N CYS A 5 14.34 -9.77 5.24
CA CYS A 5 15.51 -9.17 4.61
C CYS A 5 16.79 -9.62 5.31
N ALA A 6 17.89 -9.77 4.56
CA ALA A 6 19.20 -10.10 5.10
C ALA A 6 19.72 -9.08 6.15
N CYS A 7 19.22 -7.85 6.17
CA CYS A 7 19.55 -6.86 7.21
C CYS A 7 18.76 -7.02 8.52
N GLY A 8 17.86 -8.01 8.61
CA GLY A 8 16.99 -8.26 9.77
C GLY A 8 15.63 -7.57 9.69
N ALA A 9 15.42 -6.64 8.77
CA ALA A 9 14.11 -6.01 8.57
C ALA A 9 13.10 -6.99 7.92
N VAL A 10 11.80 -6.78 8.19
CA VAL A 10 10.71 -7.53 7.55
C VAL A 10 9.97 -6.62 6.59
N ILE A 11 9.86 -7.02 5.33
CA ILE A 11 9.00 -6.35 4.34
C ILE A 11 7.64 -7.04 4.37
N VAL A 12 6.59 -6.27 4.64
CA VAL A 12 5.23 -6.78 4.78
C VAL A 12 4.40 -6.37 3.57
N ASP A 13 3.87 -7.36 2.87
CA ASP A 13 2.90 -7.19 1.79
C ASP A 13 1.54 -7.67 2.28
N GLN A 14 0.78 -6.74 2.88
CA GLN A 14 -0.49 -7.00 3.54
C GLN A 14 -1.66 -6.20 2.96
N THR A 15 -1.38 -5.22 2.11
CA THR A 15 -2.37 -4.29 1.56
C THR A 15 -1.83 -3.68 0.27
N ASP A 16 -2.72 -3.02 -0.47
CA ASP A 16 -2.38 -2.29 -1.67
C ASP A 16 -1.69 -0.95 -1.36
N TYR A 17 -1.14 -0.32 -2.40
CA TYR A 17 -0.53 1.00 -2.32
C TYR A 17 0.70 1.07 -1.39
N LEU A 18 1.45 -0.03 -1.32
CA LEU A 18 2.75 -0.07 -0.66
C LEU A 18 3.78 0.77 -1.45
N ALA A 19 4.58 1.57 -0.75
CA ALA A 19 5.44 2.61 -1.33
C ALA A 19 6.83 2.06 -1.64
N ASN A 20 7.05 0.86 -1.12
CA ASN A 20 8.19 -0.01 -1.30
C ASN A 20 7.74 -1.29 -2.03
N LYS A 21 6.62 -1.25 -2.77
CA LYS A 21 6.15 -2.31 -3.67
C LYS A 21 5.93 -1.69 -5.06
N GLY A 22 6.35 -2.41 -6.08
CA GLY A 22 6.17 -2.04 -7.48
C GLY A 22 5.80 -3.25 -8.33
N HIS A 23 5.39 -2.97 -9.56
CA HIS A 23 5.12 -3.95 -10.61
C HIS A 23 6.17 -3.78 -11.70
N ILE A 24 6.79 -4.87 -12.12
CA ILE A 24 7.80 -4.91 -13.19
C ILE A 24 7.21 -5.66 -14.37
N VAL A 25 7.30 -5.05 -15.55
CA VAL A 25 7.00 -5.64 -16.86
C VAL A 25 8.31 -5.64 -17.65
N ALA A 26 8.62 -6.73 -18.36
CA ALA A 26 9.80 -6.74 -19.23
C ALA A 26 9.60 -5.77 -20.39
N ASP A 27 10.67 -5.17 -20.91
CA ASP A 27 10.57 -4.31 -22.08
C ASP A 27 10.08 -5.10 -23.32
N GLU A 28 10.53 -6.35 -23.45
CA GLU A 28 10.09 -7.29 -24.49
C GLU A 28 8.57 -7.55 -24.47
N ASP A 29 7.93 -7.39 -23.30
CA ASP A 29 6.50 -7.62 -23.09
C ASP A 29 5.69 -6.33 -23.07
N TRP A 30 6.32 -5.15 -23.17
CA TRP A 30 5.68 -3.88 -22.83
C TRP A 30 4.48 -3.54 -23.71
N GLU A 31 4.63 -3.71 -25.03
CA GLU A 31 3.55 -3.41 -25.99
C GLU A 31 2.39 -4.40 -25.87
N ASP A 32 2.67 -5.68 -25.68
CA ASP A 32 1.66 -6.72 -25.48
C ASP A 32 0.89 -6.52 -24.17
N PHE A 33 1.60 -6.16 -23.10
CA PHE A 33 1.00 -5.75 -21.84
C PHE A 33 0.07 -4.54 -22.02
N ALA A 34 0.52 -3.50 -22.72
CA ALA A 34 -0.28 -2.30 -22.96
C ALA A 34 -1.53 -2.59 -23.81
N GLU A 35 -1.42 -3.46 -24.82
CA GLU A 35 -2.56 -3.87 -25.65
C GLU A 35 -3.56 -4.76 -24.89
N SER A 36 -3.06 -5.62 -23.98
CA SER A 36 -3.94 -6.44 -23.14
C SER A 36 -4.89 -5.59 -22.30
N ILE A 37 -4.39 -4.47 -21.76
CA ILE A 37 -5.20 -3.52 -20.97
C ILE A 37 -6.21 -2.80 -21.85
N ARG A 38 -5.81 -2.36 -23.05
CA ARG A 38 -6.72 -1.66 -23.99
C ARG A 38 -7.85 -2.56 -24.47
N SER A 39 -7.54 -3.81 -24.79
CA SER A 39 -8.49 -4.76 -25.39
C SER A 39 -9.41 -5.42 -24.36
N ARG A 40 -8.89 -5.77 -23.18
CA ARG A 40 -9.64 -6.49 -22.14
C ARG A 40 -10.17 -5.59 -21.02
N GLY A 41 -9.63 -4.37 -20.88
CA GLY A 41 -9.95 -3.46 -19.78
C GLY A 41 -9.36 -3.89 -18.43
N GLU A 42 -8.48 -4.89 -18.42
CA GLU A 42 -7.93 -5.49 -17.21
C GLU A 42 -6.41 -5.69 -17.35
N ILE A 43 -5.72 -5.69 -16.21
CA ILE A 43 -4.28 -5.94 -16.17
C ILE A 43 -4.04 -7.44 -16.32
N ASP A 44 -3.38 -7.84 -17.42
CA ASP A 44 -2.91 -9.21 -17.58
C ASP A 44 -1.72 -9.47 -16.65
N GLN A 45 -2.00 -10.17 -15.55
CA GLN A 45 -1.05 -10.47 -14.48
C GLN A 45 0.09 -11.40 -14.92
N SER A 46 -0.01 -12.04 -16.10
CA SER A 46 1.05 -12.91 -16.61
C SER A 46 2.31 -12.13 -16.98
N PHE A 47 2.19 -10.87 -17.40
CA PHE A 47 3.32 -9.98 -17.70
C PHE A 47 3.94 -9.32 -16.46
N VAL A 48 3.27 -9.39 -15.31
CA VAL A 48 3.61 -8.60 -14.13
C VAL A 48 4.35 -9.41 -13.07
N ARG A 49 5.54 -8.95 -12.71
CA ARG A 49 6.35 -9.41 -11.57
C ARG A 49 6.28 -8.40 -10.43
N HIS A 50 6.25 -8.86 -9.18
CA HIS A 50 6.34 -7.95 -8.05
C HIS A 50 7.79 -7.59 -7.75
N CYS A 51 8.00 -6.34 -7.36
CA CYS A 51 9.24 -5.84 -6.82
C CYS A 51 8.98 -5.24 -5.45
N TYR A 52 9.83 -5.55 -4.49
CA TYR A 52 9.77 -5.06 -3.13
C TYR A 52 11.09 -4.43 -2.73
N GLN A 53 11.03 -3.32 -2.02
CA GLN A 53 12.19 -2.63 -1.50
C GLN A 53 12.25 -2.71 0.03
N CYS A 54 13.41 -3.08 0.57
CA CYS A 54 13.67 -2.94 1.99
C CYS A 54 13.86 -1.46 2.35
N THR A 55 13.01 -0.91 3.20
CA THR A 55 13.12 0.49 3.65
C THR A 55 14.32 0.75 4.54
N SER A 56 14.90 -0.28 5.18
CA SER A 56 16.05 -0.15 6.08
C SER A 56 17.40 -0.20 5.36
N CYS A 57 17.55 -1.02 4.32
CA CYS A 57 18.85 -1.23 3.65
C CYS A 57 18.83 -1.06 2.13
N GLY A 58 17.67 -0.80 1.52
CA GLY A 58 17.54 -0.52 0.09
C GLY A 58 17.55 -1.74 -0.84
N ARG A 59 17.82 -2.96 -0.33
CA ARG A 59 17.76 -4.20 -1.12
C ARG A 59 16.43 -4.35 -1.86
N LEU A 60 16.52 -4.79 -3.11
CA LEU A 60 15.36 -5.12 -3.92
C LEU A 60 15.15 -6.63 -3.93
N TYR A 61 13.89 -7.01 -3.88
CA TYR A 61 13.42 -8.38 -4.00
C TYR A 61 12.45 -8.42 -5.16
N VAL A 62 12.73 -9.22 -6.19
CA VAL A 62 11.95 -9.27 -7.43
C VAL A 62 11.52 -10.70 -7.68
N ASP A 63 10.24 -10.91 -7.97
CA ASP A 63 9.78 -12.22 -8.44
C ASP A 63 10.40 -12.54 -9.80
N ASP A 64 10.96 -13.74 -9.99
CA ASP A 64 11.24 -14.29 -11.31
C ASP A 64 9.96 -14.79 -12.00
N HIS A 65 10.10 -15.39 -13.19
CA HIS A 65 8.97 -15.97 -13.93
C HIS A 65 8.26 -17.09 -13.15
N ASP A 66 8.99 -17.83 -12.31
CA ASP A 66 8.47 -18.93 -11.49
C ASP A 66 7.97 -18.44 -10.11
N ARG A 67 7.85 -17.12 -9.90
CA ARG A 67 7.49 -16.47 -8.63
C ARG A 67 8.47 -16.79 -7.49
N ARG A 68 9.72 -17.10 -7.82
CA ARG A 68 10.81 -17.19 -6.84
C ARG A 68 11.42 -15.81 -6.64
N LEU A 69 11.84 -15.55 -5.40
CA LEU A 69 12.33 -14.22 -5.04
C LEU A 69 13.83 -14.09 -5.34
N LEU A 70 14.16 -13.29 -6.36
CA LEU A 70 15.52 -12.84 -6.66
C LEU A 70 15.89 -11.65 -5.75
N THR A 71 17.14 -11.60 -5.29
CA THR A 71 17.61 -10.54 -4.38
C THR A 71 18.71 -9.71 -5.04
N PHE A 72 18.57 -8.39 -5.01
CA PHE A 72 19.53 -7.44 -5.53
C PHE A 72 20.09 -6.55 -4.43
N LEU A 73 21.41 -6.37 -4.46
CA LEU A 73 22.18 -5.54 -3.54
C LEU A 73 22.27 -4.11 -4.07
N PRO A 74 21.93 -3.08 -3.28
CA PRO A 74 22.23 -1.72 -3.68
C PRO A 74 23.74 -1.47 -3.53
N GLU A 75 24.31 -0.71 -4.46
CA GLU A 75 25.70 -0.24 -4.35
C GLU A 75 25.85 0.84 -3.26
N THR A 76 24.78 1.61 -3.02
CA THR A 76 24.78 2.67 -2.01
C THR A 76 24.48 2.13 -0.61
N THR A 77 25.15 2.69 0.39
CA THR A 77 24.91 2.37 1.80
C THR A 77 23.65 3.06 2.34
N VAL A 78 23.22 4.16 1.73
CA VAL A 78 21.98 4.87 2.06
C VAL A 78 20.85 4.33 1.20
N PRO A 79 19.74 3.83 1.79
CA PRO A 79 18.57 3.40 1.03
C PRO A 79 17.94 4.56 0.27
N GLN A 80 17.79 4.40 -1.05
CA GLN A 80 17.05 5.35 -1.89
C GLN A 80 15.66 4.79 -2.19
N PRO A 81 14.58 5.58 -2.08
CA PRO A 81 13.21 5.08 -2.23
C PRO A 81 12.82 4.90 -3.71
N ALA A 82 13.47 3.96 -4.41
CA ALA A 82 13.36 3.74 -5.85
C ALA A 82 11.94 3.37 -6.31
N LEU A 83 11.17 2.70 -5.46
CA LEU A 83 9.78 2.30 -5.76
C LEU A 83 8.73 3.33 -5.34
N ARG A 84 9.15 4.46 -4.76
CA ARG A 84 8.21 5.48 -4.28
C ARG A 84 7.60 6.23 -5.45
N SER A 85 6.32 6.56 -5.32
CA SER A 85 5.56 7.28 -6.34
C SER A 85 6.26 8.55 -6.82
N ILE A 86 6.30 8.75 -8.15
CA ILE A 86 6.76 9.98 -8.81
C ILE A 86 5.97 11.23 -8.37
N LYS A 87 4.71 11.06 -7.91
CA LYS A 87 3.90 12.16 -7.38
C LYS A 87 4.41 12.65 -6.01
N GLY A 88 5.33 11.92 -5.37
CA GLY A 88 5.93 12.32 -4.10
C GLY A 88 4.89 12.64 -3.04
N ALA A 89 4.96 13.86 -2.49
CA ALA A 89 4.02 14.38 -1.49
C ALA A 89 2.59 14.60 -2.03
N LEU A 90 2.41 14.68 -3.34
CA LEU A 90 1.12 14.85 -4.01
C LEU A 90 0.43 13.52 -4.33
N TRP A 91 1.01 12.38 -3.93
CA TRP A 91 0.37 11.10 -4.15
C TRP A 91 -0.89 10.97 -3.28
N LYS A 92 -2.03 10.67 -3.92
CA LYS A 92 -3.33 10.53 -3.26
C LYS A 92 -3.42 9.21 -2.49
N ALA A 93 -3.64 9.30 -1.18
CA ALA A 93 -3.63 8.18 -0.25
C ALA A 93 -5.01 7.57 -0.02
N PRO A 94 -5.10 6.24 0.19
CA PRO A 94 -6.28 5.63 0.78
C PRO A 94 -6.33 5.91 2.29
N LEU A 95 -7.52 6.16 2.81
CA LEU A 95 -7.83 6.25 4.23
C LEU A 95 -8.75 5.08 4.62
N ILE A 96 -8.30 4.23 5.54
CA ILE A 96 -9.02 3.03 5.94
C ILE A 96 -9.12 3.00 7.46
N GLY A 97 -10.34 3.15 7.97
CA GLY A 97 -10.69 2.91 9.37
C GLY A 97 -11.40 1.57 9.52
N ARG A 98 -10.99 0.77 10.51
CA ARG A 98 -11.65 -0.50 10.83
C ARG A 98 -11.81 -0.63 12.33
N TRP A 99 -13.03 -0.95 12.74
CA TRP A 99 -13.36 -1.29 14.12
C TRP A 99 -13.85 -2.74 14.22
N THR A 100 -13.26 -3.48 15.17
CA THR A 100 -13.55 -4.86 15.49
C THR A 100 -14.05 -4.91 16.94
N PRO A 101 -15.36 -5.08 17.20
CA PRO A 101 -15.93 -5.01 18.55
C PRO A 101 -15.37 -6.06 19.53
N ALA A 102 -15.03 -7.25 19.02
CA ALA A 102 -14.44 -8.36 19.76
C ALA A 102 -13.18 -8.85 19.04
N PRO A 103 -12.02 -8.17 19.21
CA PRO A 103 -10.78 -8.56 18.58
C PRO A 103 -10.19 -9.82 19.25
N LEU A 104 -9.25 -10.49 18.58
CA LEU A 104 -8.51 -11.59 19.20
C LEU A 104 -7.64 -11.04 20.35
N ALA A 105 -7.28 -11.92 21.30
CA ALA A 105 -6.47 -11.52 22.44
C ALA A 105 -5.14 -10.90 21.99
N GLY A 106 -4.89 -9.64 22.38
CA GLY A 106 -3.69 -8.88 22.00
C GLY A 106 -3.83 -8.00 20.74
N GLU A 107 -4.98 -8.01 20.07
CA GLU A 107 -5.27 -7.10 18.96
C GLU A 107 -6.01 -5.83 19.42
N SER A 108 -5.72 -4.70 18.76
CA SER A 108 -6.46 -3.46 19.00
C SER A 108 -7.88 -3.55 18.42
N LYS A 109 -8.83 -2.88 19.08
CA LYS A 109 -10.23 -2.80 18.62
C LYS A 109 -10.37 -1.93 17.37
N GLY A 110 -9.61 -0.84 17.30
CA GLY A 110 -9.68 0.12 16.21
C GLY A 110 -8.34 0.29 15.52
N SER A 111 -8.35 0.32 14.18
CA SER A 111 -7.18 0.64 13.38
C SER A 111 -7.52 1.73 12.37
N LEU A 112 -6.68 2.75 12.30
CA LEU A 112 -6.71 3.78 11.27
C LEU A 112 -5.44 3.69 10.44
N TYR A 113 -5.61 3.49 9.14
CA TYR A 113 -4.53 3.45 8.17
C TYR A 113 -4.71 4.59 7.17
N CYS A 114 -3.69 5.44 7.05
CA CYS A 114 -3.61 6.43 6.00
C CYS A 114 -2.16 6.58 5.57
N LYS A 115 -1.89 6.49 4.27
CA LYS A 115 -0.50 6.44 3.84
C LYS A 115 0.07 7.78 3.39
N GLY A 116 1.05 8.26 4.15
CA GLY A 116 2.17 9.04 3.64
C GLY A 116 3.43 8.69 4.45
N GLY A 117 4.53 8.30 3.79
CA GLY A 117 5.82 8.05 4.44
C GLY A 117 5.99 6.65 5.03
N ASP A 118 5.35 6.36 6.17
CA ASP A 118 5.80 5.25 7.03
C ASP A 118 4.74 4.18 7.33
N GLY A 119 3.52 4.32 6.79
CA GLY A 119 2.49 3.26 6.88
C GLY A 119 2.13 2.87 8.32
N VAL A 120 2.23 3.82 9.27
CA VAL A 120 1.86 3.58 10.65
C VAL A 120 0.36 3.36 10.72
N VAL A 121 -0.03 2.20 11.22
CA VAL A 121 -1.41 1.92 11.59
C VAL A 121 -1.60 2.47 13.00
N GLU A 122 -2.38 3.52 13.13
CA GLU A 122 -2.76 4.06 14.44
C GLU A 122 -3.82 3.15 15.07
N GLN A 123 -3.66 2.87 16.36
CA GLN A 123 -4.53 1.98 17.12
C GLN A 123 -5.42 2.77 18.08
N TYR A 124 -6.65 2.32 18.24
CA TYR A 124 -7.68 2.99 19.03
C TYR A 124 -8.44 1.99 19.90
N ASP A 125 -8.71 2.37 21.15
CA ASP A 125 -9.40 1.50 22.13
C ASP A 125 -10.90 1.79 22.25
N THR A 126 -11.39 2.89 21.66
CA THR A 126 -12.80 3.27 21.61
C THR A 126 -13.24 3.61 20.18
N TRP A 127 -14.51 3.32 19.87
CA TRP A 127 -15.09 3.58 18.54
C TRP A 127 -15.11 5.07 18.26
N GLU A 128 -15.49 5.87 19.25
CA GLU A 128 -15.66 7.31 19.16
C GLU A 128 -14.33 7.99 18.81
N ALA A 129 -13.23 7.55 19.43
CA ALA A 129 -11.90 8.09 19.14
C ALA A 129 -11.45 7.76 17.70
N LEU A 130 -11.67 6.52 17.26
CA LEU A 130 -11.37 6.11 15.88
C LEU A 130 -12.21 6.90 14.88
N GLU A 131 -13.52 7.01 15.10
CA GLU A 131 -14.45 7.70 14.21
C GLU A 131 -14.11 9.18 14.10
N GLN A 132 -13.83 9.85 15.22
CA GLN A 132 -13.42 11.25 15.23
C GLN A 132 -12.09 11.46 14.48
N ALA A 133 -11.08 10.63 14.74
CA ALA A 133 -9.80 10.71 14.05
C ALA A 133 -9.94 10.46 12.54
N TYR A 134 -10.75 9.46 12.17
CA TYR A 134 -11.06 9.15 10.78
C TYR A 134 -11.68 10.35 10.06
N PHE A 135 -12.76 10.95 10.59
CA PHE A 135 -13.42 12.06 9.92
C PHE A 135 -12.56 13.33 9.89
N ALA A 136 -11.80 13.60 10.95
CA ALA A 136 -10.85 14.71 10.95
C ALA A 136 -9.80 14.56 9.85
N LEU A 137 -9.21 13.37 9.71
CA LEU A 137 -8.22 13.09 8.68
C LEU A 137 -8.84 13.07 7.28
N PHE A 138 -10.06 12.53 7.13
CA PHE A 138 -10.83 12.52 5.89
C PHE A 138 -11.02 13.94 5.36
N PHE A 139 -11.61 14.84 6.15
CA PHE A 139 -11.87 16.21 5.70
C PHE A 139 -10.58 16.97 5.39
N ARG A 140 -9.54 16.77 6.18
CA ARG A 140 -8.22 17.36 5.92
C ARG A 140 -7.64 16.91 4.59
N LEU A 141 -7.56 15.60 4.33
CA LEU A 141 -6.96 15.07 3.11
C LEU A 141 -7.80 15.37 1.87
N LYS A 142 -9.14 15.32 2.01
CA LYS A 142 -10.06 15.71 0.95
C LYS A 142 -9.88 17.18 0.58
N GLY A 143 -9.80 18.08 1.57
CA GLY A 143 -9.57 19.51 1.34
C GLY A 143 -8.21 19.82 0.70
N LEU A 144 -7.20 18.99 0.96
CA LEU A 144 -5.87 19.09 0.34
C LEU A 144 -5.78 18.42 -1.05
N GLY A 145 -6.82 17.73 -1.51
CA GLY A 145 -6.77 16.96 -2.77
C GLY A 145 -5.82 15.76 -2.71
N LEU A 146 -5.48 15.27 -1.52
CA LEU A 146 -4.54 14.17 -1.27
C LEU A 146 -5.22 12.84 -0.96
N LEU A 147 -6.55 12.76 -1.11
CA LEU A 147 -7.32 11.58 -0.79
C LEU A 147 -7.72 10.86 -2.08
N ARG A 148 -7.40 9.57 -2.17
CA ARG A 148 -7.79 8.69 -3.28
C ARG A 148 -9.11 7.98 -3.00
N SER A 149 -9.25 7.48 -1.79
CA SER A 149 -10.42 6.76 -1.32
C SER A 149 -10.47 6.81 0.20
N ALA A 150 -11.66 6.61 0.75
CA ALA A 150 -11.89 6.54 2.18
C ALA A 150 -12.91 5.45 2.49
N LEU A 151 -12.64 4.67 3.54
CA LEU A 151 -13.46 3.55 3.95
C LEU A 151 -13.45 3.47 5.48
N LEU A 152 -14.62 3.44 6.10
CA LEU A 152 -14.77 3.23 7.54
C LEU A 152 -15.75 2.08 7.79
N HIS A 153 -15.28 1.07 8.53
CA HIS A 153 -16.06 -0.09 8.93
C HIS A 153 -16.20 -0.21 10.44
N ASN A 154 -17.38 -0.60 10.91
CA ASN A 154 -17.66 -0.95 12.31
C ASN A 154 -18.33 -2.31 12.40
N GLY A 155 -17.61 -3.32 12.94
CA GLY A 155 -18.19 -4.64 13.17
C GLY A 155 -18.76 -5.30 11.90
N GLY A 156 -18.13 -5.06 10.74
CA GLY A 156 -18.58 -5.53 9.43
C GLY A 156 -19.60 -4.63 8.74
N LYS A 157 -20.14 -3.60 9.40
CA LYS A 157 -21.01 -2.59 8.77
C LYS A 157 -20.16 -1.49 8.15
N GLN A 158 -20.43 -1.15 6.88
CA GLN A 158 -19.87 0.03 6.24
C GLN A 158 -20.53 1.29 6.83
N VAL A 159 -19.74 2.11 7.51
CA VAL A 159 -20.18 3.37 8.12
C VAL A 159 -20.01 4.51 7.13
N HIS A 160 -18.89 4.52 6.38
CA HIS A 160 -18.62 5.53 5.38
C HIS A 160 -17.78 4.96 4.25
N VAL A 161 -18.09 5.38 3.02
CA VAL A 161 -17.30 5.10 1.82
C VAL A 161 -17.24 6.36 0.97
N TRP A 162 -16.05 6.64 0.45
CA TRP A 162 -15.83 7.71 -0.50
C TRP A 162 -14.73 7.28 -1.48
N ALA A 163 -14.91 7.60 -2.75
CA ALA A 163 -13.91 7.39 -3.79
C ALA A 163 -13.77 8.67 -4.60
N ASP A 164 -12.54 8.98 -4.99
CA ASP A 164 -12.26 10.06 -5.92
C ASP A 164 -12.76 9.65 -7.32
N THR A 165 -13.80 10.33 -7.82
CA THR A 165 -14.42 10.02 -9.12
C THR A 165 -13.71 10.67 -10.30
N ASP A 166 -12.75 11.55 -10.03
CA ASP A 166 -11.99 12.28 -11.06
C ASP A 166 -10.70 11.51 -11.36
N HIS A 167 -10.75 10.69 -12.42
CA HIS A 167 -9.61 9.99 -13.02
C HIS A 167 -8.98 10.78 -14.15
#